data_AF-A0A955WAY2-F1
#
_entry.id   AF-A0A955WAY2-F1
#
_cell.length_a   1.000
_cell.length_b   1.000
_cell.length_c   1.000
_cell.angle_alpha   90.00
_cell.angle_beta   90.00
_cell.angle_gamma   90.00
#
_symmetry.space_group_name_H-M   'P 1'
#
loop_
_entity.id
_entity.type
_entity.pdbx_description
1 polymer ?
#
loop_
_entity_poly.entity_id
_entity_poly.type
_entity_poly.pdbx_seq_one_letter_code
_entity_poly.pdbx_strand_id
1 'polypeptide(L)'
;MNTPGRAWLLLSGGSLLLSLGCDVQVGDGTSGPFGDAGIAAPDASAPDGDTGLAGDAAVPDQAVADQGAGDQAVEPLPTGVAPASLLPEALALADGPTAVSLLAGAARLYRVEVPAGEHVGFRLTYTPTSARVVMTVERYDGVEPAFLGLTDGGRGIRTLAVFEPDAAHTYWVRLESDDSLSGTLDLARTPFADGEVCTADCDRLLQLPLPLDPSVDGYDWTSGTVMRYQFGRRDLLMLVRFAGQSMAAAGFAPFYPEDFSQWDGETPGTDTGSLRHASHQRGKDVDISLYGTDGEAPWRSYCQVMYVDGRECVPGTVSGYDGYLNARMFGAFYQSGRVTRAFLDRELIYPTRDGADDAVADGTLAASLRPLYSDGVRLQHWPNHNNHIHVRVSEESYPAADAKRRTGARFQVSAGEFEAP
;
A
#
# COMPACT_ATOMS: atom_id res chain seq x y z
N MET A 1 0.96 -19.81 -59.60
CA MET A 1 1.54 -18.93 -58.56
C MET A 1 0.43 -18.66 -57.57
N ASN A 2 0.33 -19.49 -56.53
CA ASN A 2 -0.65 -19.40 -55.45
C ASN A 2 0.15 -19.45 -54.15
N THR A 3 0.10 -18.38 -53.37
CA THR A 3 0.59 -18.34 -51.98
C THR A 3 -0.48 -18.92 -51.06
N PRO A 4 -0.16 -19.90 -50.19
CA PRO A 4 -1.12 -20.37 -49.21
C PRO A 4 -1.11 -19.46 -47.97
N GLY A 5 -2.31 -19.12 -47.50
CA GLY A 5 -2.54 -18.40 -46.26
C GLY A 5 -2.19 -19.26 -45.04
N ARG A 6 -1.57 -18.62 -44.05
CA ARG A 6 -1.33 -19.20 -42.72
C ARG A 6 -2.58 -19.00 -41.87
N ALA A 7 -3.26 -20.08 -41.54
CA ALA A 7 -4.24 -20.12 -40.46
C ALA A 7 -3.49 -20.31 -39.13
N TRP A 8 -3.70 -19.40 -38.19
CA TRP A 8 -3.24 -19.58 -36.80
C TRP A 8 -4.35 -20.27 -36.01
N LEU A 9 -4.04 -21.46 -35.52
CA LEU A 9 -4.86 -22.24 -34.62
C LEU A 9 -4.68 -21.64 -33.21
N LEU A 10 -5.71 -20.99 -32.67
CA LEU A 10 -5.80 -20.64 -31.25
C LEU A 10 -6.00 -21.94 -30.45
N LEU A 11 -4.91 -22.47 -29.92
CA LEU A 11 -4.95 -23.50 -28.88
C LEU A 11 -5.22 -22.78 -27.55
N SER A 12 -6.48 -22.82 -27.12
CA SER A 12 -6.87 -22.53 -25.75
C SER A 12 -6.31 -23.62 -24.83
N GLY A 13 -5.08 -23.42 -24.37
CA GLY A 13 -4.50 -24.19 -23.28
C GLY A 13 -5.12 -23.73 -21.96
N GLY A 14 -6.13 -24.46 -21.48
CA GLY A 14 -6.63 -24.30 -20.12
C GLY A 14 -5.55 -24.71 -19.13
N SER A 15 -4.80 -23.74 -18.61
CA SER A 15 -4.00 -23.94 -17.41
C SER A 15 -4.94 -23.97 -16.22
N LEU A 16 -5.23 -25.19 -15.76
CA LEU A 16 -5.88 -25.45 -14.49
C LEU A 16 -4.89 -25.07 -13.37
N LEU A 17 -4.94 -23.82 -12.90
CA LEU A 17 -4.29 -23.40 -11.66
C LEU A 17 -5.05 -24.03 -10.50
N LEU A 18 -4.54 -25.17 -10.01
CA LEU A 18 -4.94 -25.75 -8.74
C LEU A 18 -4.44 -24.83 -7.61
N SER A 19 -5.28 -23.85 -7.26
CA SER A 19 -5.15 -23.11 -6.00
C SER A 19 -5.46 -24.07 -4.85
N LEU A 20 -4.42 -24.47 -4.11
CA LEU A 20 -4.58 -25.12 -2.81
C LEU A 20 -4.97 -24.03 -1.80
N GLY A 21 -6.26 -23.71 -1.78
CA GLY A 21 -6.84 -22.81 -0.78
C GLY A 21 -6.65 -23.38 0.62
N CYS A 22 -6.03 -22.60 1.52
CA CYS A 22 -6.14 -22.81 2.94
C CYS A 22 -7.58 -22.50 3.37
N ASP A 23 -8.42 -23.52 3.48
CA ASP A 23 -9.75 -23.42 4.07
C ASP A 23 -9.61 -23.09 5.57
N VAL A 24 -9.70 -21.81 5.92
CA VAL A 24 -9.93 -21.37 7.30
C VAL A 24 -11.44 -21.23 7.48
N GLN A 25 -12.06 -22.17 8.18
CA GLN A 25 -13.47 -22.05 8.58
C GLN A 25 -13.63 -20.92 9.61
N VAL A 26 -14.44 -19.92 9.26
CA VAL A 26 -14.77 -18.76 10.11
C VAL A 26 -16.21 -18.87 10.60
N GLY A 27 -16.46 -18.59 11.88
CA GLY A 27 -17.79 -18.58 12.49
C GLY A 27 -18.60 -17.33 12.16
N ASP A 28 -19.92 -17.46 12.14
CA ASP A 28 -20.84 -16.39 11.72
C ASP A 28 -21.13 -15.40 12.87
N GLY A 29 -20.50 -14.23 12.82
CA GLY A 29 -20.88 -13.08 13.66
C GLY A 29 -21.79 -12.11 12.90
N THR A 30 -22.90 -11.70 13.50
CA THR A 30 -23.85 -10.73 12.93
C THR A 30 -23.31 -9.30 13.00
N SER A 31 -23.35 -8.56 11.89
CA SER A 31 -23.00 -7.13 11.80
C SER A 31 -24.04 -6.22 12.48
N GLY A 32 -23.58 -5.30 13.32
CA GLY A 32 -24.39 -4.18 13.83
C GLY A 32 -24.37 -2.97 12.87
N PRO A 33 -25.30 -2.02 13.00
CA PRO A 33 -25.38 -0.85 12.13
C PRO A 33 -24.29 0.19 12.44
N PHE A 34 -23.68 0.74 11.39
CA PHE A 34 -22.71 1.85 11.43
C PHE A 34 -23.42 3.16 11.77
N GLY A 35 -22.95 3.86 12.81
CA GLY A 35 -23.36 5.22 13.16
C GLY A 35 -22.23 6.19 12.86
N ASP A 36 -22.56 7.28 12.17
CA ASP A 36 -21.65 8.39 11.87
C ASP A 36 -21.03 8.96 13.14
N ALA A 37 -19.70 8.84 13.28
CA ALA A 37 -18.94 9.60 14.25
C ALA A 37 -18.76 11.02 13.72
N GLY A 38 -19.71 11.90 14.04
CA GLY A 38 -19.60 13.33 13.82
C GLY A 38 -18.44 13.92 14.63
N ILE A 39 -17.44 14.45 13.94
CA ILE A 39 -16.39 15.28 14.53
C ILE A 39 -16.96 16.70 14.65
N ALA A 40 -17.18 17.14 15.88
CA ALA A 40 -17.53 18.53 16.19
C ALA A 40 -16.31 19.43 15.98
N ALA A 41 -16.45 20.44 15.12
CA ALA A 41 -15.48 21.52 14.95
C ALA A 41 -15.55 22.50 16.12
N PRO A 42 -14.40 23.05 16.59
CA PRO A 42 -14.42 24.29 17.36
C PRO A 42 -14.23 25.51 16.45
N ASP A 43 -15.12 26.48 16.65
CA ASP A 43 -15.02 27.89 16.27
C ASP A 43 -13.64 28.50 16.56
N ALA A 44 -13.09 29.26 15.61
CA ALA A 44 -12.29 30.46 15.89
C ALA A 44 -12.02 31.29 14.60
N SER A 45 -12.83 32.33 14.44
CA SER A 45 -12.45 33.73 14.14
C SER A 45 -11.34 34.04 13.10
N ALA A 46 -11.76 34.74 12.04
CA ALA A 46 -10.94 35.60 11.19
C ALA A 46 -10.28 36.77 11.97
N PRO A 47 -9.29 37.45 11.37
CA PRO A 47 -9.65 38.75 10.80
C PRO A 47 -9.02 39.07 9.43
N ASP A 48 -9.60 40.13 8.87
CA ASP A 48 -9.38 40.77 7.58
C ASP A 48 -7.94 41.15 7.24
N GLY A 49 -7.65 41.14 5.93
CA GLY A 49 -6.41 41.63 5.34
C GLY A 49 -6.60 42.00 3.87
N ASP A 50 -7.30 43.12 3.65
CA ASP A 50 -7.38 43.89 2.42
C ASP A 50 -5.99 44.21 1.84
N THR A 51 -5.77 43.90 0.56
CA THR A 51 -5.07 44.80 -0.37
C THR A 51 -5.49 44.45 -1.79
N GLY A 52 -6.37 45.27 -2.36
CA GLY A 52 -6.63 45.27 -3.79
C GLY A 52 -5.40 45.68 -4.60
N LEU A 53 -5.35 45.27 -5.87
CA LEU A 53 -4.83 46.08 -6.97
C LEU A 53 -5.47 45.62 -8.28
N ALA A 54 -6.09 46.59 -8.96
CA ALA A 54 -6.71 46.51 -10.26
C ALA A 54 -5.66 46.35 -11.38
N GLY A 55 -6.09 45.75 -12.50
CA GLY A 55 -5.35 45.73 -13.76
C GLY A 55 -6.27 45.34 -14.91
N ASP A 56 -6.51 46.30 -15.80
CA ASP A 56 -7.53 46.34 -16.84
C ASP A 56 -7.36 45.39 -18.04
N ALA A 57 -8.53 45.08 -18.59
CA ALA A 57 -8.94 44.77 -19.97
C ALA A 57 -7.92 44.86 -21.12
N ALA A 58 -7.95 43.84 -21.99
CA ALA A 58 -7.98 43.99 -23.45
C ALA A 58 -8.52 42.72 -24.17
N VAL A 59 -9.66 42.86 -24.84
CA VAL A 59 -10.19 42.05 -25.97
C VAL A 59 -10.87 43.12 -26.86
N PRO A 60 -10.87 43.10 -28.22
CA PRO A 60 -10.87 41.92 -29.11
C PRO A 60 -9.93 42.00 -30.33
N ASP A 61 -9.74 40.86 -30.99
CA ASP A 61 -9.79 40.86 -32.45
C ASP A 61 -10.50 39.61 -32.97
N GLN A 62 -11.56 39.85 -33.73
CA GLN A 62 -12.39 38.84 -34.38
C GLN A 62 -11.72 38.43 -35.69
N ALA A 63 -11.42 37.14 -35.85
CA ALA A 63 -11.14 36.53 -37.13
C ALA A 63 -12.29 35.61 -37.56
N VAL A 64 -12.57 35.69 -38.84
CA VAL A 64 -13.71 35.19 -39.60
C VAL A 64 -13.76 33.65 -39.61
N ALA A 65 -14.97 33.11 -39.50
CA ALA A 65 -15.26 31.69 -39.58
C ALA A 65 -15.01 31.12 -40.99
N ASP A 66 -14.17 30.10 -41.09
CA ASP A 66 -14.09 29.19 -42.23
C ASP A 66 -14.75 27.86 -41.83
N GLN A 67 -15.95 27.60 -42.35
CA GLN A 67 -16.66 26.33 -42.15
C GLN A 67 -16.16 25.30 -43.16
N GLY A 68 -14.96 24.79 -42.92
CA GLY A 68 -14.46 23.56 -43.53
C GLY A 68 -14.91 22.35 -42.72
N ALA A 69 -15.60 21.41 -43.36
CA ALA A 69 -15.84 20.07 -42.83
C ALA A 69 -14.49 19.35 -42.70
N GLY A 70 -13.79 19.62 -41.60
CA GLY A 70 -12.51 19.02 -41.27
C GLY A 70 -12.73 17.70 -40.53
N ASP A 71 -12.07 16.66 -41.02
CA ASP A 71 -11.78 15.44 -40.25
C ASP A 71 -11.52 15.82 -38.80
N GLN A 72 -12.35 15.33 -37.88
CA GLN A 72 -12.06 15.46 -36.46
C GLN A 72 -10.77 14.68 -36.22
N ALA A 73 -9.65 15.41 -36.23
CA ALA A 73 -8.37 14.91 -35.78
C ALA A 73 -8.60 14.40 -34.37
N VAL A 74 -8.65 13.07 -34.23
CA VAL A 74 -8.70 12.40 -32.93
C VAL A 74 -7.46 12.90 -32.21
N GLU A 75 -7.64 13.71 -31.16
CA GLU A 75 -6.52 14.12 -30.33
C GLU A 75 -5.79 12.84 -29.90
N PRO A 76 -4.45 12.77 -30.08
CA PRO A 76 -3.70 11.61 -29.64
C PRO A 76 -3.96 11.44 -28.14
N LEU A 77 -4.41 10.24 -27.76
CA LEU A 77 -4.68 9.94 -26.36
C LEU A 77 -3.40 10.17 -25.55
N PRO A 78 -3.51 10.69 -24.31
CA PRO A 78 -2.39 10.73 -23.39
C PRO A 78 -1.77 9.33 -23.28
N THR A 79 -0.44 9.26 -23.30
CA THR A 79 0.28 8.00 -23.07
C THR A 79 -0.23 7.37 -21.77
N GLY A 80 -0.70 6.13 -21.83
CA GLY A 80 -1.29 5.43 -20.67
C GLY A 80 -2.82 5.31 -20.67
N VAL A 81 -3.52 6.10 -21.49
CA VAL A 81 -4.98 6.00 -21.65
C VAL A 81 -5.32 5.09 -22.84
N ALA A 82 -6.09 4.03 -22.57
CA ALA A 82 -6.55 3.09 -23.57
C ALA A 82 -7.60 3.70 -24.51
N PRO A 83 -7.61 3.33 -25.79
CA PRO A 83 -8.70 3.70 -26.69
C PRO A 83 -10.00 3.03 -26.23
N ALA A 84 -11.13 3.73 -26.33
CA ALA A 84 -12.44 3.21 -25.91
C ALA A 84 -12.89 1.94 -26.67
N SER A 85 -12.27 1.64 -27.82
CA SER A 85 -12.48 0.41 -28.58
C SER A 85 -11.75 -0.80 -28.01
N LEU A 86 -10.80 -0.60 -27.08
CA LEU A 86 -10.12 -1.67 -26.36
C LEU A 86 -11.05 -2.14 -25.24
N LEU A 87 -11.60 -3.35 -25.37
CA LEU A 87 -12.61 -3.94 -24.49
C LEU A 87 -13.94 -3.16 -24.45
N PRO A 88 -14.68 -3.08 -25.57
CA PRO A 88 -15.92 -2.32 -25.67
C PRO A 88 -17.04 -2.82 -24.76
N GLU A 89 -16.91 -4.02 -24.20
CA GLU A 89 -17.84 -4.61 -23.21
C GLU A 89 -17.65 -4.05 -21.79
N ALA A 90 -16.54 -3.37 -21.50
CA ALA A 90 -16.28 -2.79 -20.19
C ALA A 90 -17.25 -1.64 -19.89
N LEU A 91 -17.89 -1.70 -18.72
CA LEU A 91 -18.78 -0.63 -18.26
C LEU A 91 -17.97 0.50 -17.67
N ALA A 92 -18.34 1.76 -17.93
CA ALA A 92 -17.72 2.89 -17.23
C ALA A 92 -18.01 2.79 -15.72
N LEU A 93 -16.96 2.99 -14.90
CA LEU A 93 -17.06 3.05 -13.45
C LEU A 93 -16.91 4.50 -13.01
N ALA A 94 -18.00 5.05 -12.47
CA ALA A 94 -18.03 6.40 -11.92
C ALA A 94 -17.59 6.39 -10.45
N ASP A 95 -17.22 7.56 -9.95
CA ASP A 95 -16.93 7.76 -8.53
C ASP A 95 -18.16 7.45 -7.65
N GLY A 96 -17.90 6.85 -6.50
CA GLY A 96 -18.91 6.42 -5.55
C GLY A 96 -19.52 5.05 -5.86
N PRO A 97 -20.73 4.77 -5.35
CA PRO A 97 -21.29 3.43 -5.34
C PRO A 97 -21.91 3.06 -6.69
N THR A 98 -21.48 1.92 -7.24
CA THR A 98 -22.05 1.27 -8.42
C THR A 98 -22.66 -0.08 -8.03
N ALA A 99 -23.96 -0.27 -8.30
CA ALA A 99 -24.64 -1.52 -8.02
C ALA A 99 -24.09 -2.67 -8.89
N VAL A 100 -23.84 -3.82 -8.26
CA VAL A 100 -23.29 -5.02 -8.91
C VAL A 100 -24.27 -6.18 -8.75
N SER A 101 -24.54 -6.89 -9.84
CA SER A 101 -25.16 -8.21 -9.81
C SER A 101 -24.42 -9.14 -10.76
N LEU A 102 -24.03 -10.31 -10.22
CA LEU A 102 -23.36 -11.37 -10.93
C LEU A 102 -24.17 -12.66 -10.78
N LEU A 103 -24.35 -13.37 -11.88
CA LEU A 103 -24.79 -14.76 -11.85
C LEU A 103 -23.59 -15.66 -11.53
N ALA A 104 -23.86 -16.88 -11.08
CA ALA A 104 -22.83 -17.90 -10.89
C ALA A 104 -22.05 -18.14 -12.19
N GLY A 105 -20.71 -18.11 -12.11
CA GLY A 105 -19.79 -18.24 -13.24
C GLY A 105 -19.74 -17.04 -14.18
N ALA A 106 -20.39 -15.91 -13.83
CA ALA A 106 -20.35 -14.69 -14.64
C ALA A 106 -19.18 -13.78 -14.24
N ALA A 107 -18.68 -13.04 -15.22
CA ALA A 107 -17.73 -11.95 -15.02
C ALA A 107 -18.38 -10.60 -15.34
N ARG A 108 -17.93 -9.54 -14.65
CA ARG A 108 -18.24 -8.15 -14.99
C ARG A 108 -16.94 -7.36 -15.05
N LEU A 109 -16.82 -6.54 -16.09
CA LEU A 109 -15.67 -5.69 -16.29
C LEU A 109 -16.08 -4.22 -16.21
N TYR A 110 -15.33 -3.47 -15.45
CA TYR A 110 -15.48 -2.04 -15.26
C TYR A 110 -14.23 -1.32 -15.75
N ARG A 111 -14.37 -0.15 -16.36
CA ARG A 111 -13.28 0.70 -16.85
C ARG A 111 -13.30 2.02 -16.11
N VAL A 112 -12.12 2.50 -15.70
CA VAL A 112 -11.94 3.82 -15.11
C VAL A 112 -10.67 4.49 -15.62
N GLU A 113 -10.73 5.80 -15.81
CA GLU A 113 -9.56 6.62 -16.05
C GLU A 113 -9.07 7.21 -14.72
N VAL A 114 -7.80 7.01 -14.41
CA VAL A 114 -7.15 7.50 -13.19
C VAL A 114 -6.18 8.61 -13.57
N PRO A 115 -6.45 9.88 -13.22
CA PRO A 115 -5.50 10.98 -13.39
C PRO A 115 -4.22 10.79 -12.58
N ALA A 116 -3.17 11.51 -12.98
CA ALA A 116 -1.96 11.63 -12.16
C ALA A 116 -2.26 12.30 -10.80
N GLY A 117 -1.54 11.88 -9.76
CA GLY A 117 -1.68 12.40 -8.40
C GLY A 117 -2.89 11.90 -7.63
N GLU A 118 -3.56 10.83 -8.10
CA GLU A 118 -4.74 10.27 -7.42
C GLU A 118 -4.52 8.83 -6.96
N HIS A 119 -4.76 8.61 -5.66
CA HIS A 119 -5.00 7.29 -5.11
C HIS A 119 -6.47 6.92 -5.36
N VAL A 120 -6.68 5.75 -5.95
CA VAL A 120 -8.03 5.24 -6.27
C VAL A 120 -8.24 3.91 -5.59
N GLY A 121 -9.18 3.89 -4.64
CA GLY A 121 -9.61 2.68 -3.95
C GLY A 121 -10.86 2.07 -4.61
N PHE A 122 -10.84 0.76 -4.77
CA PHE A 122 -11.96 -0.06 -5.24
C PHE A 122 -12.44 -0.94 -4.09
N ARG A 123 -13.71 -0.84 -3.72
CA ARG A 123 -14.31 -1.63 -2.65
C ARG A 123 -15.60 -2.28 -3.10
N LEU A 124 -15.57 -3.60 -3.31
CA LEU A 124 -16.79 -4.38 -3.49
C LEU A 124 -17.29 -4.88 -2.14
N THR A 125 -18.53 -4.55 -1.78
CA THR A 125 -19.28 -5.21 -0.71
C THR A 125 -20.41 -6.04 -1.30
N TYR A 126 -20.66 -7.25 -0.80
CA TYR A 126 -21.58 -8.17 -1.47
C TYR A 126 -22.28 -9.18 -0.55
N THR A 127 -23.39 -9.71 -1.05
CA THR A 127 -24.21 -10.77 -0.43
C THR A 127 -24.54 -11.87 -1.44
N PRO A 128 -24.60 -13.16 -1.02
CA PRO A 128 -24.23 -13.66 0.31
C PRO A 128 -22.73 -13.45 0.59
N THR A 129 -22.37 -13.17 1.84
CA THR A 129 -20.96 -12.87 2.21
C THR A 129 -20.04 -14.08 2.05
N SER A 130 -20.62 -15.28 1.92
CA SER A 130 -19.93 -16.53 1.62
C SER A 130 -19.63 -16.74 0.13
N ALA A 131 -20.12 -15.88 -0.77
CA ALA A 131 -19.86 -16.02 -2.20
C ALA A 131 -18.35 -15.95 -2.48
N ARG A 132 -17.89 -16.85 -3.36
CA ARG A 132 -16.51 -16.91 -3.85
C ARG A 132 -16.32 -15.91 -4.97
N VAL A 133 -15.79 -14.74 -4.60
CA VAL A 133 -15.57 -13.63 -5.52
C VAL A 133 -14.08 -13.40 -5.68
N VAL A 134 -13.64 -13.19 -6.92
CA VAL A 134 -12.33 -12.66 -7.24
C VAL A 134 -12.51 -11.26 -7.81
N MET A 135 -11.76 -10.31 -7.28
CA MET A 135 -11.62 -8.98 -7.87
C MET A 135 -10.19 -8.83 -8.36
N THR A 136 -10.00 -8.51 -9.65
CA THR A 136 -8.70 -8.17 -10.21
C THR A 136 -8.69 -6.73 -10.67
N VAL A 137 -7.50 -6.12 -10.66
CA VAL A 137 -7.22 -4.83 -11.29
C VAL A 137 -6.20 -5.04 -12.39
N GLU A 138 -6.50 -4.49 -13.56
CA GLU A 138 -5.65 -4.49 -14.75
C GLU A 138 -5.35 -3.04 -15.13
N ARG A 139 -4.15 -2.77 -15.63
CA ARG A 139 -3.69 -1.44 -16.07
C ARG A 139 -3.31 -1.50 -17.54
N TYR A 140 -3.63 -0.45 -18.30
CA TYR A 140 -3.21 -0.38 -19.70
C TYR A 140 -1.69 -0.18 -19.80
N ASP A 141 -1.00 -1.06 -20.53
CA ASP A 141 0.46 -1.00 -20.74
C ASP A 141 0.87 -0.28 -22.03
N GLY A 142 -0.10 0.26 -22.77
CA GLY A 142 0.09 0.84 -24.11
C GLY A 142 -0.28 -0.10 -25.26
N VAL A 143 -0.55 -1.38 -24.98
CA VAL A 143 -0.99 -2.37 -25.97
C VAL A 143 -2.27 -3.06 -25.50
N GLU A 144 -2.29 -3.59 -24.28
CA GLU A 144 -3.39 -4.36 -23.72
C GLU A 144 -3.52 -4.16 -22.20
N PRO A 145 -4.59 -4.67 -21.57
CA PRO A 145 -4.66 -4.71 -20.11
C PRO A 145 -3.61 -5.67 -19.56
N ALA A 146 -2.72 -5.16 -18.71
CA ALA A 146 -1.76 -5.94 -17.94
C ALA A 146 -2.28 -6.17 -16.52
N PHE A 147 -2.16 -7.39 -16.01
CA PHE A 147 -2.56 -7.74 -14.66
C PHE A 147 -1.70 -7.00 -13.62
N LEU A 148 -2.34 -6.39 -12.62
CA LEU A 148 -1.66 -5.67 -11.55
C LEU A 148 -1.79 -6.36 -10.19
N GLY A 149 -2.97 -6.89 -9.89
CA GLY A 149 -3.22 -7.56 -8.63
C GLY A 149 -4.62 -8.13 -8.51
N LEU A 150 -4.81 -8.97 -7.50
CA LEU A 150 -6.09 -9.58 -7.19
C LEU A 150 -6.36 -9.64 -5.70
N THR A 151 -7.63 -9.84 -5.37
CA THR A 151 -8.07 -10.27 -4.05
C THR A 151 -9.21 -11.26 -4.20
N ASP A 152 -9.08 -12.39 -3.52
CA ASP A 152 -10.02 -13.52 -3.51
C ASP A 152 -10.38 -13.96 -2.08
N GLY A 153 -9.71 -13.39 -1.08
CA GLY A 153 -9.79 -13.80 0.32
C GLY A 153 -10.84 -13.10 1.18
N GLY A 154 -11.43 -13.89 2.08
CA GLY A 154 -12.35 -13.51 3.15
C GLY A 154 -13.79 -13.22 2.70
N ARG A 155 -14.63 -12.74 3.63
CA ARG A 155 -16.10 -12.70 3.46
C ARG A 155 -16.62 -11.30 3.15
N GLY A 156 -17.61 -11.22 2.26
CA GLY A 156 -18.47 -10.04 2.03
C GLY A 156 -17.80 -8.76 1.53
N ILE A 157 -16.47 -8.74 1.37
CA ILE A 157 -15.71 -7.57 0.93
C ILE A 157 -14.51 -7.96 0.05
N ARG A 158 -14.23 -7.18 -0.98
CA ARG A 158 -12.99 -7.18 -1.77
C ARG A 158 -12.48 -5.76 -1.89
N THR A 159 -11.18 -5.56 -1.70
CA THR A 159 -10.55 -4.23 -1.74
C THR A 159 -9.23 -4.27 -2.50
N LEU A 160 -9.04 -3.36 -3.45
CA LEU A 160 -7.77 -3.09 -4.13
C LEU A 160 -7.63 -1.58 -4.30
N ALA A 161 -6.41 -1.10 -4.45
CA ALA A 161 -6.16 0.31 -4.75
C ALA A 161 -5.01 0.46 -5.74
N VAL A 162 -5.02 1.59 -6.44
CA VAL A 162 -3.96 2.00 -7.38
C VAL A 162 -3.60 3.46 -7.15
N PHE A 163 -2.42 3.85 -7.61
CA PHE A 163 -1.96 5.23 -7.55
C PHE A 163 -1.10 5.53 -8.78
N GLU A 164 -1.44 6.59 -9.51
CA GLU A 164 -0.66 7.06 -10.66
C GLU A 164 0.09 8.34 -10.31
N PRO A 165 1.43 8.31 -10.14
CA PRO A 165 2.17 9.52 -9.80
C PRO A 165 2.33 10.49 -10.98
N ASP A 166 2.50 9.97 -12.20
CA ASP A 166 3.09 10.76 -13.29
C ASP A 166 2.11 11.15 -14.40
N ALA A 167 1.25 10.22 -14.82
CA ALA A 167 0.36 10.40 -15.96
C ALA A 167 -0.96 9.67 -15.77
N ALA A 168 -1.99 10.15 -16.47
CA ALA A 168 -3.29 9.50 -16.44
C ALA A 168 -3.22 8.11 -17.11
N HIS A 169 -3.87 7.12 -16.50
CA HIS A 169 -3.92 5.76 -17.04
C HIS A 169 -5.32 5.16 -17.00
N THR A 170 -5.59 4.27 -17.95
CA THR A 170 -6.80 3.43 -17.92
C THR A 170 -6.57 2.19 -17.06
N TYR A 171 -7.55 1.92 -16.22
CA TYR A 171 -7.65 0.71 -15.41
C TYR A 171 -8.93 -0.03 -15.71
N TRP A 172 -8.88 -1.36 -15.53
CA TRP A 172 -10.05 -2.20 -15.48
C TRP A 172 -10.16 -2.93 -14.16
N VAL A 173 -11.39 -2.98 -13.63
CA VAL A 173 -11.74 -3.80 -12.46
C VAL A 173 -12.62 -4.95 -12.93
N ARG A 174 -12.10 -6.17 -12.81
CA ARG A 174 -12.82 -7.39 -13.17
C ARG A 174 -13.35 -8.04 -11.91
N LEU A 175 -14.63 -8.36 -11.92
CA LEU A 175 -15.31 -9.12 -10.87
C LEU A 175 -15.74 -10.46 -11.43
N GLU A 176 -15.29 -11.54 -10.83
CA GLU A 176 -15.66 -12.90 -11.18
C GLU A 176 -16.22 -13.61 -9.94
N SER A 177 -17.26 -14.42 -10.11
CA SER A 177 -17.87 -15.13 -8.99
C SER A 177 -18.34 -16.52 -9.39
N ASP A 178 -18.02 -17.53 -8.59
CA ASP A 178 -18.57 -18.89 -8.74
C ASP A 178 -20.04 -18.95 -8.31
N ASP A 179 -20.46 -18.01 -7.46
CA ASP A 179 -21.80 -17.93 -6.89
C ASP A 179 -22.59 -16.76 -7.47
N SER A 180 -23.92 -16.82 -7.43
CA SER A 180 -24.73 -15.63 -7.68
C SER A 180 -24.64 -14.65 -6.52
N LEU A 181 -24.44 -13.37 -6.81
CA LEU A 181 -24.37 -12.33 -5.78
C LEU A 181 -25.01 -11.01 -6.21
N SER A 182 -25.27 -10.19 -5.21
CA SER A 182 -25.58 -8.77 -5.35
C SER A 182 -24.70 -7.95 -4.42
N GLY A 183 -24.31 -6.76 -4.84
CA GLY A 183 -23.37 -5.94 -4.08
C GLY A 183 -23.26 -4.51 -4.59
N THR A 184 -22.30 -3.80 -4.03
CA THR A 184 -21.92 -2.43 -4.43
C THR A 184 -20.41 -2.37 -4.60
N LEU A 185 -19.95 -1.96 -5.78
CA LEU A 185 -18.58 -1.58 -6.05
C LEU A 185 -18.47 -0.07 -5.87
N ASP A 186 -17.76 0.35 -4.83
CA ASP A 186 -17.48 1.75 -4.54
C ASP A 186 -16.10 2.13 -5.07
N LEU A 187 -16.03 3.25 -5.79
CA LEU A 187 -14.78 3.86 -6.23
C LEU A 187 -14.55 5.17 -5.48
N ALA A 188 -13.42 5.28 -4.80
CA ALA A 188 -13.05 6.48 -4.06
C ALA A 188 -11.71 7.04 -4.53
N ARG A 189 -11.69 8.34 -4.87
CA ARG A 189 -10.47 9.07 -5.25
C ARG A 189 -9.99 9.93 -4.10
N THR A 190 -8.68 9.90 -3.86
CA THR A 190 -8.02 10.73 -2.87
C THR A 190 -6.76 11.33 -3.48
N PRO A 191 -6.58 12.67 -3.47
CA PRO A 191 -5.31 13.26 -3.88
C PRO A 191 -4.17 12.64 -3.08
N PHE A 192 -3.15 12.12 -3.77
CA PHE A 192 -2.04 11.40 -3.18
C PHE A 192 -0.74 11.79 -3.88
N ALA A 193 0.35 11.78 -3.13
CA ALA A 193 1.66 12.10 -3.65
C ALA A 193 2.67 11.24 -2.90
N ASP A 194 3.71 10.80 -3.60
CA ASP A 194 4.85 10.18 -2.95
C ASP A 194 5.67 11.23 -2.19
N GLY A 195 6.41 10.76 -1.16
CA GLY A 195 7.33 11.60 -0.42
C GLY A 195 7.55 11.16 1.02
N GLU A 196 8.60 11.70 1.62
CA GLU A 196 9.00 11.44 3.02
C GLU A 196 8.09 12.12 4.06
N VAL A 197 7.31 13.14 3.67
CA VAL A 197 6.47 13.91 4.59
C VAL A 197 5.06 14.06 4.04
N CYS A 198 4.09 13.62 4.83
CA CYS A 198 2.70 13.97 4.63
C CYS A 198 2.39 15.36 5.23
N THR A 199 1.75 16.22 4.44
CA THR A 199 1.45 17.62 4.78
C THR A 199 -0.03 17.88 5.06
N ALA A 200 -0.94 17.00 4.63
CA ALA A 200 -2.37 17.13 4.82
C ALA A 200 -3.06 15.76 4.84
N ASP A 201 -4.16 15.65 5.58
CA ASP A 201 -5.02 14.45 5.61
C ASP A 201 -4.24 13.17 5.97
N CYS A 202 -3.27 13.31 6.87
CA CYS A 202 -2.24 12.29 7.12
C CYS A 202 -2.74 11.08 7.90
N ASP A 203 -3.85 11.21 8.61
CA ASP A 203 -4.51 10.15 9.34
C ASP A 203 -5.60 9.44 8.53
N ARG A 204 -5.85 9.86 7.30
CA ARG A 204 -6.80 9.18 6.43
C ARG A 204 -6.39 7.75 6.18
N LEU A 205 -7.30 6.84 6.47
CA LEU A 205 -7.11 5.43 6.18
C LEU A 205 -7.28 5.18 4.68
N LEU A 206 -6.26 4.61 4.05
CA LEU A 206 -6.20 4.26 2.65
C LEU A 206 -5.62 2.85 2.52
N GLN A 207 -5.91 2.14 1.44
CA GLN A 207 -5.23 0.88 1.14
C GLN A 207 -3.86 1.17 0.48
N LEU A 208 -2.81 0.43 0.80
CA LEU A 208 -1.55 0.49 0.06
C LEU A 208 -1.85 0.20 -1.44
N PRO A 209 -1.46 1.09 -2.36
CA PRO A 209 -1.62 0.84 -3.79
C PRO A 209 -0.91 -0.44 -4.21
N LEU A 210 -1.48 -1.17 -5.15
CA LEU A 210 -0.73 -2.22 -5.85
C LEU A 210 0.51 -1.60 -6.52
N PRO A 211 1.66 -2.30 -6.49
CA PRO A 211 2.86 -1.82 -7.17
C PRO A 211 2.63 -1.80 -8.69
N LEU A 212 2.92 -0.68 -9.34
CA LEU A 212 2.86 -0.56 -10.80
C LEU A 212 4.04 -1.27 -11.46
N ASP A 213 5.22 -1.08 -10.86
CA ASP A 213 6.46 -1.75 -11.26
C ASP A 213 7.30 -1.94 -9.99
N PRO A 214 7.40 -3.18 -9.45
CA PRO A 214 8.19 -3.45 -8.26
C PRO A 214 9.66 -3.00 -8.34
N SER A 215 10.24 -2.88 -9.56
CA SER A 215 11.60 -2.40 -9.76
C SER A 215 11.75 -0.88 -9.64
N VAL A 216 10.62 -0.15 -9.65
CA VAL A 216 10.54 1.31 -9.46
C VAL A 216 9.93 1.64 -8.10
N ASP A 217 8.82 1.01 -7.76
CA ASP A 217 8.12 1.18 -6.49
C ASP A 217 8.90 0.59 -5.31
N GLY A 218 9.71 -0.44 -5.54
CA GLY A 218 10.57 -1.10 -4.55
C GLY A 218 9.82 -1.86 -3.45
N TYR A 219 8.53 -2.11 -3.64
CA TYR A 219 7.77 -3.08 -2.86
C TYR A 219 6.93 -3.96 -3.79
N ASP A 220 6.55 -5.13 -3.29
CA ASP A 220 5.66 -6.05 -3.98
C ASP A 220 4.72 -6.76 -2.99
N TRP A 221 3.80 -7.56 -3.51
CA TRP A 221 2.92 -8.42 -2.73
C TRP A 221 3.21 -9.90 -3.00
N THR A 222 2.79 -10.77 -2.08
CA THR A 222 2.92 -12.22 -2.25
C THR A 222 1.56 -12.88 -2.11
N SER A 223 1.47 -14.19 -2.37
CA SER A 223 0.27 -14.97 -2.05
C SER A 223 -0.10 -14.96 -0.55
N GLY A 224 0.83 -14.57 0.34
CA GLY A 224 0.57 -14.37 1.76
C GLY A 224 -0.08 -13.03 2.11
N THR A 225 -0.01 -12.04 1.20
CA THR A 225 -0.57 -10.70 1.41
C THR A 225 -2.09 -10.76 1.41
N VAL A 226 -2.69 -10.38 2.55
CA VAL A 226 -4.14 -10.32 2.69
C VAL A 226 -4.60 -8.89 2.41
N MET A 227 -5.08 -8.63 1.19
CA MET A 227 -5.39 -7.27 0.70
C MET A 227 -6.37 -6.48 1.57
N ARG A 228 -7.28 -7.14 2.30
CA ARG A 228 -8.19 -6.48 3.27
C ARG A 228 -7.49 -5.93 4.52
N TYR A 229 -6.23 -6.30 4.75
CA TYR A 229 -5.36 -5.85 5.84
C TYR A 229 -4.25 -4.91 5.37
N GLN A 230 -4.36 -4.39 4.14
CA GLN A 230 -3.39 -3.46 3.56
C GLN A 230 -3.78 -2.00 3.81
N PHE A 231 -4.54 -1.70 4.87
CA PHE A 231 -5.02 -0.35 5.13
C PHE A 231 -4.12 0.38 6.13
N GLY A 232 -3.47 1.44 5.66
CA GLY A 232 -2.61 2.29 6.45
C GLY A 232 -3.11 3.72 6.46
N ARG A 233 -2.65 4.50 7.43
CA ARG A 233 -2.76 5.96 7.35
C ARG A 233 -2.01 6.46 6.12
N ARG A 234 -2.50 7.53 5.51
CA ARG A 234 -1.89 8.16 4.34
C ARG A 234 -0.39 8.41 4.56
N ASP A 235 0.00 8.93 5.74
CA ASP A 235 1.41 9.15 6.04
C ASP A 235 2.22 7.85 6.02
N LEU A 236 1.73 6.79 6.66
CA LEU A 236 2.40 5.49 6.64
C LEU A 236 2.53 4.91 5.22
N LEU A 237 1.49 5.01 4.39
CA LEU A 237 1.56 4.53 3.00
C LEU A 237 2.60 5.31 2.18
N MET A 238 2.63 6.63 2.33
CA MET A 238 3.65 7.47 1.67
C MET A 238 5.07 7.04 2.10
N LEU A 239 5.27 6.73 3.39
CA LEU A 239 6.57 6.27 3.90
C LEU A 239 6.98 4.91 3.35
N VAL A 240 6.03 3.96 3.26
CA VAL A 240 6.31 2.65 2.68
C VAL A 240 6.71 2.80 1.21
N ARG A 241 5.98 3.59 0.42
CA ARG A 241 6.31 3.86 -0.98
C ARG A 241 7.66 4.55 -1.13
N PHE A 242 7.93 5.58 -0.32
CA PHE A 242 9.22 6.28 -0.32
C PHE A 242 10.39 5.35 0.04
N ALA A 243 10.22 4.49 1.05
CA ALA A 243 11.24 3.51 1.42
C ALA A 243 11.49 2.51 0.29
N GLY A 244 10.44 2.01 -0.35
CA GLY A 244 10.54 1.15 -1.53
C GLY A 244 11.31 1.82 -2.66
N GLN A 245 10.87 3.00 -3.10
CA GLN A 245 11.52 3.76 -4.17
C GLN A 245 12.99 4.07 -3.88
N SER A 246 13.34 4.34 -2.62
CA SER A 246 14.73 4.55 -2.20
C SER A 246 15.59 3.29 -2.35
N MET A 247 15.03 2.11 -2.04
CA MET A 247 15.71 0.83 -2.22
C MET A 247 15.79 0.42 -3.70
N ALA A 248 14.72 0.63 -4.46
CA ALA A 248 14.67 0.41 -5.92
C ALA A 248 15.67 1.28 -6.67
N ALA A 249 15.74 2.58 -6.37
CA ALA A 249 16.72 3.51 -6.95
C ALA A 249 18.18 3.11 -6.64
N ALA A 250 18.39 2.33 -5.58
CA ALA A 250 19.68 1.76 -5.22
C ALA A 250 19.98 0.41 -5.89
N GLY A 251 19.04 -0.13 -6.68
CA GLY A 251 19.16 -1.39 -7.38
C GLY A 251 18.88 -2.63 -6.53
N PHE A 252 18.18 -2.49 -5.40
CA PHE A 252 17.81 -3.63 -4.55
C PHE A 252 16.47 -4.23 -4.93
N ALA A 253 16.28 -5.51 -4.60
CA ALA A 253 15.01 -6.21 -4.77
C ALA A 253 13.89 -5.54 -3.95
N PRO A 254 12.62 -5.67 -4.36
CA PRO A 254 11.50 -5.15 -3.58
C PRO A 254 11.35 -5.88 -2.24
N PHE A 255 10.88 -5.17 -1.23
CA PHE A 255 10.39 -5.79 0.02
C PHE A 255 8.89 -6.04 -0.04
N TYR A 256 8.35 -6.80 0.93
CA TYR A 256 6.95 -7.20 0.94
C TYR A 256 6.24 -6.75 2.23
N PRO A 257 5.39 -5.72 2.16
CA PRO A 257 4.47 -5.38 3.24
C PRO A 257 3.36 -6.44 3.37
N GLU A 258 3.03 -6.92 4.57
CA GLU A 258 1.95 -7.92 4.77
C GLU A 258 0.74 -7.42 5.53
N ASP A 259 0.92 -6.91 6.75
CA ASP A 259 -0.19 -6.50 7.60
C ASP A 259 -0.03 -5.04 7.99
N PHE A 260 -0.99 -4.21 7.58
CA PHE A 260 -1.29 -2.91 8.17
C PHE A 260 -2.51 -3.09 9.07
N SER A 261 -3.51 -2.20 9.02
CA SER A 261 -4.82 -2.43 9.64
C SER A 261 -5.79 -3.13 8.68
N GLN A 262 -6.89 -3.60 9.23
CA GLN A 262 -8.08 -3.96 8.44
C GLN A 262 -8.69 -2.74 7.73
N TRP A 263 -9.51 -3.00 6.71
CA TRP A 263 -10.25 -2.02 5.90
C TRP A 263 -11.05 -0.96 6.69
N ASP A 264 -11.47 -1.26 7.92
CA ASP A 264 -12.19 -0.36 8.83
C ASP A 264 -11.28 0.29 9.88
N GLY A 265 -9.98 0.05 9.80
CA GLY A 265 -9.01 0.53 10.78
C GLY A 265 -8.87 -0.37 12.00
N GLU A 266 -9.60 -1.48 12.10
CA GLU A 266 -9.43 -2.42 13.22
C GLU A 266 -8.19 -3.30 13.05
N THR A 267 -7.84 -3.99 14.12
CA THR A 267 -6.75 -4.97 14.09
C THR A 267 -7.05 -6.10 13.08
N PRO A 268 -6.07 -6.51 12.26
CA PRO A 268 -6.22 -7.63 11.33
C PRO A 268 -6.71 -8.92 12.00
N GLY A 269 -7.73 -9.54 11.39
CA GLY A 269 -8.32 -10.79 11.86
C GLY A 269 -9.50 -10.62 12.84
N THR A 270 -9.86 -9.39 13.20
CA THR A 270 -11.09 -9.14 13.98
C THR A 270 -12.35 -9.54 13.21
N ASP A 271 -12.40 -9.28 11.90
CA ASP A 271 -13.49 -9.70 11.00
C ASP A 271 -13.70 -11.21 10.88
N THR A 272 -12.66 -11.99 11.16
CA THR A 272 -12.67 -13.46 11.09
C THR A 272 -12.67 -14.13 12.46
N GLY A 273 -12.63 -13.34 13.55
CA GLY A 273 -12.48 -13.86 14.91
C GLY A 273 -11.13 -14.54 15.18
N SER A 274 -10.16 -14.38 14.28
CA SER A 274 -8.81 -14.97 14.35
C SER A 274 -7.78 -13.86 14.30
N LEU A 275 -7.59 -13.18 15.44
CA LEU A 275 -6.64 -12.07 15.57
C LEU A 275 -5.24 -12.50 15.09
N ARG A 276 -4.66 -11.70 14.17
CA ARG A 276 -3.28 -11.89 13.69
C ARG A 276 -2.28 -11.14 14.55
N HIS A 277 -2.70 -9.99 15.10
CA HIS A 277 -1.86 -9.05 15.82
C HIS A 277 -2.51 -8.59 17.11
N ALA A 278 -1.70 -8.14 18.06
CA ALA A 278 -2.19 -7.42 19.25
C ALA A 278 -2.32 -5.90 19.00
N SER A 279 -1.89 -5.41 17.82
CA SER A 279 -1.94 -4.00 17.46
C SER A 279 -2.42 -3.75 16.03
N HIS A 280 -1.83 -2.81 15.28
CA HIS A 280 -2.23 -2.44 13.91
C HIS A 280 -3.54 -1.68 13.76
N GLN A 281 -4.21 -1.32 14.85
CA GLN A 281 -5.39 -0.46 14.78
C GLN A 281 -5.06 0.95 14.27
N ARG A 282 -6.02 1.55 13.58
CA ARG A 282 -6.01 2.90 12.99
C ARG A 282 -4.95 3.11 11.91
N GLY A 283 -4.45 2.04 11.29
CA GLY A 283 -3.47 2.10 10.19
C GLY A 283 -2.13 2.72 10.59
N LYS A 284 -1.71 2.56 11.85
CA LYS A 284 -0.47 3.16 12.40
C LYS A 284 0.74 2.23 12.38
N ASP A 285 0.53 0.98 12.00
CA ASP A 285 1.53 -0.06 12.01
C ASP A 285 1.62 -0.74 10.65
N VAL A 286 2.79 -1.27 10.33
CA VAL A 286 3.02 -2.12 9.16
C VAL A 286 4.10 -3.17 9.48
N ASP A 287 3.88 -4.40 9.05
CA ASP A 287 4.93 -5.42 9.01
C ASP A 287 5.55 -5.54 7.62
N ILE A 288 6.88 -5.53 7.58
CA ILE A 288 7.66 -5.49 6.34
C ILE A 288 8.76 -6.55 6.40
N SER A 289 8.88 -7.35 5.35
CA SER A 289 9.94 -8.35 5.23
C SER A 289 11.37 -7.77 5.34
N LEU A 290 12.34 -8.63 5.67
CA LEU A 290 13.73 -8.24 5.88
C LEU A 290 14.64 -8.71 4.75
N TYR A 291 15.66 -7.91 4.41
CA TYR A 291 16.69 -8.27 3.44
C TYR A 291 17.67 -9.32 3.98
N GLY A 292 18.07 -10.25 3.13
CA GLY A 292 19.19 -11.14 3.37
C GLY A 292 20.43 -10.76 2.58
N THR A 293 21.54 -11.44 2.88
CA THR A 293 22.84 -11.23 2.22
C THR A 293 22.86 -11.65 0.76
N ASP A 294 21.79 -12.28 0.27
CA ASP A 294 21.53 -12.56 -1.14
C ASP A 294 20.89 -11.38 -1.88
N GLY A 295 20.60 -10.27 -1.19
CA GLY A 295 19.97 -9.08 -1.75
C GLY A 295 18.45 -9.15 -1.87
N GLU A 296 17.85 -10.27 -1.47
CA GLU A 296 16.41 -10.52 -1.53
C GLU A 296 15.74 -10.26 -0.17
N ALA A 297 14.46 -9.89 -0.18
CA ALA A 297 13.70 -9.63 1.05
C ALA A 297 12.48 -10.55 1.24
N PRO A 298 12.55 -11.88 1.09
CA PRO A 298 11.39 -12.74 1.30
C PRO A 298 11.01 -12.86 2.78
N TRP A 299 9.77 -13.28 3.04
CA TRP A 299 9.31 -13.65 4.39
C TRP A 299 9.96 -14.95 4.89
N ARG A 300 11.18 -14.85 5.45
CA ARG A 300 11.93 -16.00 6.00
C ARG A 300 12.63 -15.65 7.31
N SER A 301 12.81 -16.65 8.19
CA SER A 301 13.65 -16.46 9.37
C SER A 301 15.12 -16.36 9.02
N TYR A 302 15.82 -15.50 9.74
CA TYR A 302 17.27 -15.32 9.62
C TYR A 302 18.06 -15.96 10.77
N CYS A 303 17.47 -16.92 11.48
CA CYS A 303 18.08 -17.56 12.64
C CYS A 303 17.44 -18.92 12.92
N GLN A 304 18.08 -19.73 13.76
CA GLN A 304 17.40 -20.86 14.38
C GLN A 304 16.36 -20.34 15.37
N VAL A 305 15.14 -20.86 15.27
CA VAL A 305 14.02 -20.42 16.10
C VAL A 305 13.88 -21.28 17.35
N MET A 306 13.58 -20.64 18.47
CA MET A 306 13.07 -21.27 19.68
C MET A 306 11.73 -20.65 20.09
N TYR A 307 10.97 -21.37 20.92
CA TYR A 307 9.69 -20.92 21.45
C TYR A 307 9.81 -20.77 22.97
N VAL A 308 9.85 -19.53 23.45
CA VAL A 308 9.85 -19.22 24.88
C VAL A 308 8.59 -18.42 25.19
N ASP A 309 8.57 -17.14 24.80
CA ASP A 309 7.44 -16.21 24.91
C ASP A 309 7.00 -15.72 23.52
N GLY A 310 6.96 -16.67 22.58
CA GLY A 310 6.87 -16.43 21.14
C GLY A 310 8.07 -16.99 20.40
N ARG A 311 8.08 -16.77 19.09
CA ARG A 311 9.12 -17.20 18.17
C ARG A 311 10.33 -16.27 18.30
N GLU A 312 11.40 -16.74 18.95
CA GLU A 312 12.64 -15.96 19.12
C GLU A 312 13.82 -16.62 18.41
N CYS A 313 14.84 -15.84 18.07
CA CYS A 313 16.11 -16.36 17.62
C CYS A 313 16.92 -16.97 18.78
N VAL A 314 17.48 -18.15 18.54
CA VAL A 314 18.52 -18.72 19.42
C VAL A 314 19.78 -17.86 19.30
N PRO A 315 20.38 -17.42 20.42
CA PRO A 315 21.57 -16.58 20.37
C PRO A 315 22.72 -17.17 19.55
N GLY A 316 23.34 -16.33 18.72
CA GLY A 316 24.47 -16.74 17.87
C GLY A 316 24.11 -17.63 16.67
N THR A 317 22.82 -17.77 16.34
CA THR A 317 22.36 -18.57 15.18
C THR A 317 21.91 -17.72 13.99
N VAL A 318 22.08 -16.39 14.08
CA VAL A 318 21.76 -15.49 12.96
C VAL A 318 22.60 -15.85 11.75
N SER A 319 21.95 -16.06 10.61
CA SER A 319 22.59 -16.41 9.35
C SER A 319 21.83 -15.83 8.17
N GLY A 320 22.56 -15.35 7.16
CA GLY A 320 21.99 -14.80 5.94
C GLY A 320 21.25 -13.47 6.09
N TYR A 321 21.25 -12.83 7.27
CA TYR A 321 20.67 -11.51 7.50
C TYR A 321 21.61 -10.40 7.01
N ASP A 322 21.10 -9.45 6.24
CA ASP A 322 21.90 -8.28 5.82
C ASP A 322 21.60 -7.06 6.70
N GLY A 323 22.43 -6.87 7.73
CA GLY A 323 22.28 -5.74 8.64
C GLY A 323 22.39 -4.38 7.96
N TYR A 324 23.21 -4.26 6.92
CA TYR A 324 23.44 -3.02 6.19
C TYR A 324 22.23 -2.63 5.34
N LEU A 325 21.70 -3.56 4.54
CA LEU A 325 20.53 -3.30 3.69
C LEU A 325 19.28 -3.02 4.52
N ASN A 326 19.06 -3.78 5.59
CA ASN A 326 17.96 -3.51 6.50
C ASN A 326 18.13 -2.16 7.22
N ALA A 327 19.35 -1.80 7.63
CA ALA A 327 19.60 -0.49 8.20
C ALA A 327 19.27 0.63 7.21
N ARG A 328 19.66 0.51 5.95
CA ARG A 328 19.33 1.47 4.90
C ARG A 328 17.82 1.61 4.69
N MET A 329 17.10 0.48 4.58
CA MET A 329 15.63 0.48 4.47
C MET A 329 14.98 1.16 5.67
N PHE A 330 15.38 0.83 6.91
CA PHE A 330 14.85 1.47 8.13
C PHE A 330 15.17 2.96 8.17
N GLY A 331 16.29 3.36 7.57
CA GLY A 331 16.73 4.75 7.46
C GLY A 331 15.69 5.60 6.74
N ALA A 332 15.11 5.09 5.64
CA ALA A 332 14.05 5.78 4.91
C ALA A 332 12.79 5.98 5.78
N PHE A 333 12.40 4.99 6.59
CA PHE A 333 11.32 5.16 7.56
C PHE A 333 11.66 6.19 8.63
N TYR A 334 12.89 6.18 9.15
CA TYR A 334 13.32 7.13 10.19
C TYR A 334 13.43 8.57 9.68
N GLN A 335 13.74 8.80 8.39
CA GLN A 335 13.78 10.13 7.77
C GLN A 335 12.46 10.89 7.91
N SER A 336 11.33 10.17 7.95
CA SER A 336 10.00 10.75 8.14
C SER A 336 9.83 11.61 9.39
N GLY A 337 10.65 11.38 10.41
CA GLY A 337 10.42 11.99 11.72
C GLY A 337 9.21 11.41 12.46
N ARG A 338 8.55 10.34 11.99
CA ARG A 338 7.27 9.84 12.54
C ARG A 338 7.35 8.46 13.17
N VAL A 339 8.40 7.69 12.92
CA VAL A 339 8.56 6.38 13.54
C VAL A 339 8.77 6.53 15.04
N THR A 340 7.85 5.94 15.81
CA THR A 340 7.92 5.92 17.27
C THR A 340 8.58 4.67 17.79
N ARG A 341 8.31 3.54 17.13
CA ARG A 341 8.85 2.22 17.47
C ARG A 341 8.99 1.39 16.20
N ALA A 342 10.01 0.55 16.20
CA ALA A 342 10.25 -0.47 15.22
C ALA A 342 10.72 -1.72 15.97
N PHE A 343 10.07 -2.86 15.75
CA PHE A 343 10.35 -4.08 16.49
C PHE A 343 11.08 -5.11 15.63
N LEU A 344 12.14 -5.67 16.21
CA LEU A 344 12.90 -6.80 15.67
C LEU A 344 13.13 -7.84 16.76
N ASP A 345 13.46 -9.05 16.32
CA ASP A 345 14.06 -10.03 17.20
C ASP A 345 15.40 -9.50 17.75
N ARG A 346 15.71 -9.85 19.01
CA ARG A 346 16.87 -9.34 19.75
C ARG A 346 18.17 -9.60 19.00
N GLU A 347 18.31 -10.77 18.40
CA GLU A 347 19.55 -11.17 17.74
C GLU A 347 19.78 -10.42 16.42
N LEU A 348 18.74 -9.85 15.81
CA LEU A 348 18.84 -9.06 14.57
C LEU A 348 19.16 -7.58 14.83
N ILE A 349 18.93 -7.09 16.05
CA ILE A 349 19.17 -5.68 16.41
C ILE A 349 20.66 -5.32 16.31
N TYR A 350 21.57 -6.19 16.78
CA TYR A 350 23.01 -5.88 16.74
C TYR A 350 23.56 -5.80 15.31
N PRO A 351 23.35 -6.79 14.43
CA PRO A 351 23.74 -6.67 13.02
C PRO A 351 23.13 -5.44 12.33
N THR A 352 21.89 -5.07 12.64
CA THR A 352 21.27 -3.84 12.11
C THR A 352 22.00 -2.58 12.57
N ARG A 353 22.40 -2.52 13.84
CA ARG A 353 23.14 -1.37 14.39
C ARG A 353 24.52 -1.24 13.76
N ASP A 354 25.22 -2.35 13.60
CA ASP A 354 26.54 -2.38 12.95
C ASP A 354 26.39 -1.99 11.48
N GLY A 355 25.38 -2.53 10.77
CA GLY A 355 25.06 -2.14 9.41
C GLY A 355 24.69 -0.66 9.27
N ALA A 356 24.08 -0.05 10.28
CA ALA A 356 23.82 1.39 10.31
C ALA A 356 25.11 2.21 10.48
N ASP A 357 26.13 1.71 11.20
CA ASP A 357 27.45 2.35 11.23
C ASP A 357 28.12 2.29 9.86
N ASP A 358 28.07 1.14 9.20
CA ASP A 358 28.64 0.97 7.86
C ASP A 358 27.94 1.86 6.82
N ALA A 359 26.61 1.92 6.84
CA ALA A 359 25.82 2.79 5.96
C ALA A 359 26.05 4.29 6.22
N VAL A 360 26.41 4.68 7.43
CA VAL A 360 26.83 6.06 7.71
C VAL A 360 28.24 6.33 7.20
N ALA A 361 29.13 5.35 7.34
CA ALA A 361 30.52 5.47 6.90
C ALA A 361 30.63 5.62 5.37
N ASP A 362 29.76 4.97 4.61
CA ASP A 362 29.73 5.07 3.13
C ASP A 362 28.80 6.16 2.59
N GLY A 363 28.04 6.82 3.46
CA GLY A 363 27.14 7.93 3.13
C GLY A 363 25.77 7.53 2.58
N THR A 364 25.41 6.24 2.59
CA THR A 364 24.08 5.77 2.18
C THR A 364 23.01 5.97 3.25
N LEU A 365 23.42 6.19 4.51
CA LEU A 365 22.55 6.59 5.63
C LEU A 365 23.03 7.91 6.22
N ALA A 366 22.11 8.85 6.43
CA ALA A 366 22.46 10.13 7.06
C ALA A 366 22.93 9.91 8.51
N ALA A 367 24.09 10.47 8.86
CA ALA A 367 24.68 10.35 10.20
C ALA A 367 23.74 10.81 11.34
N SER A 368 22.82 11.73 11.06
CA SER A 368 21.79 12.18 12.01
C SER A 368 20.77 11.12 12.40
N LEU A 369 20.61 10.06 11.61
CA LEU A 369 19.67 8.96 11.86
C LEU A 369 20.29 7.87 12.72
N ARG A 370 21.63 7.76 12.75
CA ARG A 370 22.36 6.72 13.48
C ARG A 370 21.95 6.58 14.95
N PRO A 371 21.70 7.66 15.72
CA PRO A 371 21.27 7.53 17.10
C PRO A 371 19.97 6.75 17.27
N LEU A 372 19.06 6.76 16.30
CA LEU A 372 17.74 6.11 16.36
C LEU A 372 17.84 4.57 16.39
N TYR A 373 18.93 4.00 15.91
CA TYR A 373 19.17 2.55 15.97
C TYR A 373 19.59 2.09 17.37
N SER A 374 20.08 3.00 18.22
CA SER A 374 20.70 2.69 19.51
C SER A 374 20.09 3.39 20.71
N ASP A 375 19.06 4.23 20.53
CA ASP A 375 18.46 5.00 21.62
C ASP A 375 17.58 4.16 22.58
N GLY A 376 17.34 2.90 22.25
CA GLY A 376 16.49 1.98 23.02
C GLY A 376 15.00 2.31 22.95
N VAL A 377 14.60 3.21 22.05
CA VAL A 377 13.22 3.67 21.88
C VAL A 377 12.71 3.37 20.47
N ARG A 378 13.47 3.64 19.41
CA ARG A 378 12.98 3.40 18.04
C ARG A 378 13.18 1.93 17.70
N LEU A 379 14.41 1.45 17.64
CA LEU A 379 14.66 0.03 17.40
C LEU A 379 14.63 -0.77 18.72
N GLN A 380 13.58 -1.57 18.91
CA GLN A 380 13.32 -2.34 20.13
C GLN A 380 13.19 -3.83 19.85
N HIS A 381 13.42 -4.63 20.90
CA HIS A 381 13.15 -6.05 20.87
C HIS A 381 11.66 -6.34 21.03
N TRP A 382 11.11 -7.21 20.18
CA TRP A 382 9.86 -7.91 20.44
C TRP A 382 9.90 -9.33 19.84
N PRO A 383 9.39 -10.36 20.53
CA PRO A 383 9.34 -11.72 20.00
C PRO A 383 8.57 -11.79 18.67
N ASN A 384 8.79 -12.83 17.87
CA ASN A 384 8.19 -13.07 16.55
C ASN A 384 8.68 -12.22 15.37
N HIS A 385 9.60 -11.27 15.59
CA HIS A 385 10.09 -10.34 14.56
C HIS A 385 11.44 -10.77 13.96
N ASN A 386 11.58 -12.06 13.63
CA ASN A 386 12.83 -12.63 13.10
C ASN A 386 12.84 -12.82 11.58
N ASN A 387 11.75 -12.45 10.91
CA ASN A 387 11.55 -12.51 9.47
C ASN A 387 10.98 -11.20 8.88
N HIS A 388 10.61 -10.25 9.73
CA HIS A 388 10.06 -8.94 9.39
C HIS A 388 10.42 -7.90 10.44
N ILE A 389 10.30 -6.63 10.09
CA ILE A 389 10.22 -5.52 11.03
C ILE A 389 8.77 -5.07 11.15
N HIS A 390 8.32 -4.81 12.38
CA HIS A 390 7.09 -4.08 12.65
C HIS A 390 7.45 -2.61 12.79
N VAL A 391 6.85 -1.71 12.02
CA VAL A 391 7.06 -0.26 12.10
C VAL A 391 5.80 0.43 12.60
N ARG A 392 5.93 1.27 13.64
CA ARG A 392 4.85 2.10 14.20
C ARG A 392 5.11 3.59 14.00
N VAL A 393 4.12 4.31 13.49
CA VAL A 393 4.17 5.77 13.32
C VAL A 393 3.24 6.52 14.28
N SER A 394 3.62 7.74 14.66
CA SER A 394 2.76 8.71 15.38
C SER A 394 2.02 9.64 14.44
N GLU A 395 1.00 10.33 14.98
CA GLU A 395 0.34 11.45 14.31
C GLU A 395 1.23 12.70 14.27
N GLU A 396 2.02 12.91 15.32
CA GLU A 396 2.99 14.00 15.43
C GLU A 396 4.38 13.52 14.98
N SER A 397 5.09 14.33 14.19
CA SER A 397 6.52 14.12 13.98
C SER A 397 7.28 14.38 15.29
N TYR A 398 8.24 13.54 15.66
CA TYR A 398 9.14 13.88 16.76
C TYR A 398 9.94 15.14 16.41
N PRO A 399 10.17 16.06 17.36
CA PRO A 399 10.85 17.33 17.09
C PRO A 399 12.21 17.08 16.41
N ALA A 400 12.54 17.83 15.35
CA ALA A 400 13.87 17.75 14.70
C ALA A 400 15.04 17.95 15.70
N ALA A 401 14.77 18.60 16.84
CA ALA A 401 15.69 18.75 17.95
C ALA A 401 16.02 17.44 18.69
N ASP A 402 15.11 16.46 18.72
CA ASP A 402 15.32 15.16 19.40
C ASP A 402 16.36 14.29 18.68
N ALA A 403 16.49 14.39 17.35
CA ALA A 403 17.57 13.75 16.60
C ALA A 403 18.96 14.31 16.97
N LYS A 404 19.03 15.53 17.52
CA LYS A 404 20.29 16.20 17.89
C LYS A 404 20.62 16.22 19.39
N ARG A 405 19.67 15.93 20.30
CA ARG A 405 19.84 16.25 21.74
C ARG A 405 20.17 15.13 22.71
N ARG A 406 20.20 13.85 22.31
CA ARG A 406 20.27 12.73 23.28
C ARG A 406 21.60 11.96 23.32
N THR A 407 22.74 12.64 23.14
CA THR A 407 24.08 12.04 23.32
C THR A 407 24.63 12.13 24.75
N GLY A 408 23.84 12.48 25.78
CA GLY A 408 24.41 12.74 27.13
C GLY A 408 23.56 12.50 28.37
N ALA A 409 22.31 12.02 28.27
CA ALA A 409 21.49 11.79 29.47
C ALA A 409 21.41 10.29 29.80
N ARG A 410 22.00 9.89 30.95
CA ARG A 410 21.74 8.59 31.56
C ARG A 410 20.26 8.52 31.96
N PHE A 411 19.50 7.62 31.37
CA PHE A 411 18.13 7.34 31.80
C PHE A 411 18.14 6.43 33.04
N GLN A 412 17.49 6.87 34.12
CA GLN A 412 16.88 5.97 35.09
C GLN A 412 15.60 5.44 34.45
N VAL A 413 15.53 4.14 34.20
CA VAL A 413 14.30 3.46 33.81
C VAL A 413 13.45 3.32 35.07
N SER A 414 12.36 4.08 35.18
CA SER A 414 11.28 3.74 36.11
C SER A 414 10.50 2.60 35.49
N ALA A 415 10.54 1.43 36.13
CA ALA A 415 9.61 0.34 35.85
C ALA A 415 8.19 0.82 36.20
N GLY A 416 7.41 1.16 35.18
CA GLY A 416 6.00 1.53 35.29
C GLY A 416 5.20 0.66 34.34
N GLU A 417 4.50 -0.30 34.94
CA GLU A 417 3.27 -0.98 34.49
C GLU A 417 3.06 -1.17 32.98
N PHE A 418 3.47 -2.33 32.48
CA PHE A 418 2.75 -3.02 31.42
C PHE A 418 1.90 -4.10 32.09
N GLU A 419 0.60 -3.89 32.18
CA GLU A 419 -0.34 -5.01 32.22
C GLU A 419 -0.43 -5.56 30.81
N ALA A 420 0.07 -6.79 30.63
CA ALA A 420 -0.37 -7.65 29.54
C ALA A 420 -1.83 -8.07 29.81
N PRO A 421 -2.63 -8.37 28.76
CA PRO A 421 -3.88 -9.09 28.96
C PRO A 421 -3.67 -10.47 29.60
#